data_AF-A0A0D1Z4N7-F1
#
_entry.id   AF-A0A0D1Z4N7-F1
#
_cell.length_a   1.000
_cell.length_b   1.000
_cell.length_c   1.000
_cell.angle_alpha   90.00
_cell.angle_beta   90.00
_cell.angle_gamma   90.00
#
_symmetry.space_group_name_H-M   'P 1'
#
loop_
_entity.id
_entity.type
_entity.pdbx_description
1 polymer ?
#
loop_
_entity_poly.entity_id
_entity_poly.type
_entity_poly.pdbx_seq_one_letter_code
_entity_poly.pdbx_strand_id
1 'polypeptide(L)'
;MNVELRRQVINVYKELLEMGKHYPLGYEYYRNRLHKAFMSQANLRDEEKIREGIKRAEFVKKEIEALYFLKKYRAIKQRYA
;
A
#
# COMPACT_ATOMS: atom_id res chain seq x y z
N MET A 1 -15.01 16.90 -8.77
CA MET A 1 -14.12 15.98 -8.04
C MET A 1 -14.77 15.68 -6.71
N ASN A 2 -15.13 14.42 -6.48
CA ASN A 2 -15.74 13.99 -5.23
C ASN A 2 -14.72 14.15 -4.08
N VAL A 3 -15.04 15.03 -3.12
CA VAL A 3 -14.15 15.38 -2.00
C VAL A 3 -13.89 14.16 -1.11
N GLU A 4 -14.89 13.29 -0.96
CA GLU A 4 -14.81 12.10 -0.13
C GLU A 4 -13.85 11.06 -0.74
N LEU A 5 -13.98 10.78 -2.04
CA LEU A 5 -13.05 9.89 -2.74
C LEU A 5 -11.61 10.41 -2.67
N ARG A 6 -11.41 11.73 -2.80
CA ARG A 6 -10.06 12.32 -2.65
C ARG A 6 -9.48 12.07 -1.25
N ARG A 7 -10.27 12.21 -0.19
CA ARG A 7 -9.83 11.92 1.19
C ARG A 7 -9.46 10.46 1.35
N GLN A 8 -10.27 9.54 0.83
CA GLN A 8 -9.99 8.10 0.88
C GLN A 8 -8.68 7.74 0.17
N VAL A 9 -8.44 8.27 -1.03
CA VAL A 9 -7.17 8.07 -1.76
C VAL A 9 -5.97 8.57 -0.94
N ILE A 10 -6.07 9.76 -0.34
CA ILE A 10 -5.00 10.33 0.48
C ILE A 10 -4.74 9.47 1.72
N ASN A 11 -5.79 8.98 2.38
CA ASN A 11 -5.67 8.14 3.57
C ASN A 11 -4.96 6.83 3.24
N VAL A 12 -5.42 6.10 2.22
CA VAL A 12 -4.79 4.83 1.82
C VAL A 12 -3.34 5.04 1.38
N TYR A 13 -3.02 6.14 0.68
CA TYR A 13 -1.65 6.47 0.32
C TYR A 13 -0.74 6.67 1.55
N LYS A 14 -1.22 7.38 2.58
CA LYS A 14 -0.47 7.58 3.83
C LYS A 14 -0.28 6.29 4.62
N GLU A 15 -1.31 5.46 4.70
CA GLU A 15 -1.22 4.15 5.34
C GLU A 15 -0.19 3.25 4.66
N LEU A 16 -0.22 3.20 3.32
CA LEU A 16 0.75 2.42 2.54
C LEU A 16 2.18 2.95 2.73
N LEU A 17 2.38 4.27 2.84
CA LEU A 17 3.69 4.86 3.16
C LEU A 17 4.18 4.44 4.54
N GLU A 18 3.32 4.46 5.55
CA GLU A 18 3.66 4.06 6.91
C GLU A 18 4.13 2.60 6.95
N MET A 19 3.36 1.71 6.31
CA MET A 19 3.72 0.30 6.19
C MET A 19 5.02 0.08 5.43
N GLY A 20 5.34 0.95 4.47
CA GLY A 20 6.57 0.88 3.69
C GLY A 20 7.86 1.14 4.47
N LYS A 21 7.80 1.73 5.68
CA LYS A 21 9.00 2.05 6.47
C LYS A 21 9.83 0.83 6.83
N HIS A 22 9.21 -0.33 6.98
CA HIS A 22 9.86 -1.59 7.33
C HIS A 22 10.05 -2.53 6.13
N TYR A 23 9.90 -2.02 4.90
CA TYR A 23 9.96 -2.82 3.70
C TYR A 23 11.37 -3.42 3.50
N PRO A 24 11.51 -4.72 3.15
CA PRO A 24 12.81 -5.40 3.10
C PRO A 24 13.84 -4.77 2.15
N LEU A 25 13.39 -4.16 1.05
CA LEU A 25 14.27 -3.50 0.07
C LEU A 25 14.54 -2.01 0.39
N GLY A 26 14.11 -1.55 1.57
CA GLY A 26 14.27 -0.17 2.01
C GLY A 26 13.06 0.73 1.71
N TYR A 27 12.90 1.77 2.54
CA TYR A 27 11.77 2.70 2.46
C TYR A 27 11.78 3.52 1.17
N GLU A 28 12.94 4.00 0.72
CA GLU A 28 13.04 4.81 -0.51
C GLU A 28 12.61 4.02 -1.75
N TYR A 29 13.07 2.78 -1.87
CA TYR A 29 12.66 1.86 -2.93
C TYR A 29 11.14 1.69 -2.97
N TYR A 30 10.54 1.43 -1.80
CA TYR A 30 9.09 1.26 -1.68
C TYR A 30 8.34 2.55 -2.01
N ARG A 31 8.73 3.68 -1.40
CA ARG A 31 8.11 4.99 -1.56
C ARG A 31 8.10 5.43 -3.03
N ASN A 32 9.21 5.25 -3.74
CA ASN A 32 9.32 5.64 -5.15
C ASN A 32 8.35 4.84 -6.03
N ARG A 33 8.21 3.53 -5.78
CA ARG A 33 7.26 2.68 -6.51
C ARG A 33 5.81 3.00 -6.18
N LEU A 34 5.49 3.20 -4.90
CA LEU A 34 4.17 3.60 -4.45
C LEU A 34 3.77 4.93 -5.10
N HIS A 35 4.64 5.94 -5.03
CA HIS A 35 4.40 7.25 -5.62
C HIS A 35 4.18 7.14 -7.13
N LYS A 36 5.02 6.41 -7.85
CA LYS A 36 4.85 6.18 -9.30
C LYS A 36 3.50 5.54 -9.63
N ALA A 37 3.05 4.55 -8.85
CA ALA A 37 1.77 3.90 -9.06
C ALA A 37 0.59 4.89 -8.93
N PHE A 38 0.56 5.68 -7.85
CA PHE A 38 -0.48 6.69 -7.63
C PHE A 38 -0.43 7.82 -8.67
N MET A 39 0.78 8.30 -9.02
CA MET A 39 0.95 9.36 -10.01
C MET A 39 0.51 8.93 -11.41
N SER A 40 0.69 7.65 -11.77
CA SER A 40 0.22 7.12 -13.06
C SER A 40 -1.30 7.23 -13.25
N GLN A 41 -2.06 7.36 -12.15
CA GLN A 41 -3.52 7.49 -12.16
C GLN A 41 -4.01 8.88 -11.71
N ALA A 42 -3.11 9.87 -11.56
CA ALA A 42 -3.46 11.20 -11.03
C ALA A 42 -4.50 11.97 -11.88
N ASN A 43 -4.58 11.68 -13.18
CA ASN A 43 -5.51 12.32 -14.11
C ASN A 43 -6.87 11.61 -14.19
N LEU A 44 -7.10 10.55 -13.41
CA LEU A 44 -8.36 9.80 -13.42
C LEU A 44 -9.49 10.66 -12.84
N ARG A 45 -10.57 10.82 -13.61
CA ARG A 45 -11.75 11.64 -13.23
C ARG A 45 -13.02 10.83 -13.00
N ASP A 46 -13.02 9.57 -13.45
CA ASP A 46 -14.13 8.64 -13.32
C ASP A 46 -14.20 8.10 -11.88
N GLU A 47 -15.33 8.32 -11.20
CA GLU A 47 -15.52 7.94 -9.80
C GLU A 47 -15.50 6.42 -9.59
N GLU A 48 -16.05 5.64 -10.51
CA GLU A 48 -16.06 4.17 -10.40
C GLU A 48 -14.63 3.63 -10.49
N LYS A 49 -13.84 4.14 -11.45
CA LYS A 49 -12.44 3.76 -11.57
C LYS A 49 -11.60 4.19 -10.35
N ILE A 50 -11.94 5.32 -9.73
CA ILE A 50 -11.28 5.74 -8.47
C ILE A 50 -11.64 4.77 -7.33
N ARG A 51 -12.90 4.35 -7.21
CA ARG A 51 -13.33 3.35 -6.22
C ARG A 51 -12.61 2.01 -6.43
N GLU A 52 -12.46 1.57 -7.68
CA GLU A 52 -11.67 0.37 -8.01
C GLU A 52 -10.19 0.53 -7.64
N GLY A 53 -9.60 1.70 -7.91
CA GLY A 53 -8.24 2.02 -7.51
C GLY A 53 -8.04 1.96 -5.98
N ILE A 54 -8.98 2.48 -5.21
CA ILE A 54 -8.98 2.41 -3.74
C ILE A 54 -9.06 0.94 -3.29
N LYS A 55 -10.01 0.15 -3.82
CA LYS A 55 -10.13 -1.29 -3.50
C LYS A 55 -8.83 -2.05 -3.80
N ARG A 56 -8.19 -1.74 -4.93
CA ARG A 56 -6.90 -2.34 -5.29
C ARG A 56 -5.80 -1.97 -4.30
N ALA A 57 -5.74 -0.71 -3.88
CA ALA A 57 -4.76 -0.27 -2.89
C ALA A 57 -4.99 -0.91 -1.51
N GLU A 58 -6.24 -1.10 -1.09
CA GLU A 58 -6.59 -1.86 0.12
C GLU A 58 -6.22 -3.34 0.02
N PHE A 59 -6.37 -3.95 -1.15
CA PHE A 59 -5.92 -5.32 -1.39
C PHE A 59 -4.40 -5.44 -1.22
N VAL A 60 -3.64 -4.56 -1.86
CA VAL A 60 -2.17 -4.51 -1.74
C VAL A 60 -1.73 -4.28 -0.28
N LYS A 61 -2.46 -3.45 0.46
CA LYS A 61 -2.24 -3.26 1.91
C LYS A 61 -2.26 -4.62 2.64
N LYS A 62 -3.31 -5.41 2.44
CA LYS A 62 -3.45 -6.74 3.08
C LYS A 62 -2.34 -7.71 2.66
N GLU A 63 -1.91 -7.66 1.41
CA GLU A 63 -0.78 -8.48 0.95
C GLU A 63 0.52 -8.13 1.68
N ILE A 64 0.82 -6.84 1.87
CA ILE A 64 2.01 -6.39 2.59
C ILE A 64 1.93 -6.80 4.07
N GLU A 65 0.76 -6.67 4.71
CA GLU A 65 0.55 -7.17 6.08
C GLU A 65 0.83 -8.67 6.17
N ALA A 66 0.29 -9.47 5.24
CA ALA A 66 0.52 -10.91 5.20
C ALA A 66 2.01 -11.26 5.03
N LEU A 67 2.74 -10.51 4.20
CA LEU A 67 4.20 -10.67 4.05
C LEU A 67 4.94 -10.39 5.36
N TYR A 68 4.54 -9.38 6.12
CA TYR A 68 5.12 -9.11 7.44
C TYR A 68 4.83 -10.23 8.45
N PHE A 69 3.60 -10.75 8.48
CA PHE A 69 3.25 -11.91 9.31
C PHE A 69 4.08 -13.14 8.94
N LEU A 70 4.23 -13.42 7.64
CA LEU A 70 5.02 -14.56 7.16
C LEU A 70 6.50 -14.44 7.54
N LYS A 71 7.08 -13.24 7.41
CA LYS A 71 8.46 -12.96 7.85
C LYS A 71 8.62 -13.23 9.35
N LYS A 72 7.69 -12.72 10.18
CA LYS A 72 7.70 -12.95 11.63
C LYS A 72 7.59 -14.44 11.97
N TYR A 73 6.67 -15.15 11.33
CA TYR A 73 6.46 -16.58 11.53
C TYR A 73 7.73 -17.39 11.20
N ARG A 74 8.37 -17.11 10.05
CA ARG A 74 9.63 -17.78 9.65
C ARG A 74 10.75 -17.55 10.68
N ALA A 75 10.88 -16.33 11.19
CA ALA A 75 11.89 -16.00 12.22
C ALA A 75 11.65 -16.75 13.54
N ILE A 76 10.38 -16.87 13.97
CA ILE A 76 10.01 -17.65 15.16
C ILE A 76 10.35 -19.13 14.93
N LYS A 77 9.87 -19.71 13.82
CA LYS A 77 10.10 -21.13 13.49
C LYS A 77 11.60 -21.49 13.50
N GLN A 78 12.46 -20.62 12.98
CA GLN A 78 13.91 -20.85 12.97
C GLN A 78 14.54 -20.87 14.37
N ARG A 79 13.99 -20.13 15.34
CA ARG A 79 14.54 -20.03 16.70
C ARG A 79 14.12 -21.19 17.61
N TYR A 80 13.00 -21.84 17.31
CA TYR A 80 12.42 -22.92 18.11
C TYR A 80 12.43 -24.27 17.38
N ALA A 81 13.14 -24.36 16.26
CA ALA A 81 13.44 -25.62 15.56
C ALA A 81 14.88 -26.03 15.89
#